data_AF-A0ABD5SFI6-F1
#
_entry.id   AF-A0ABD5SFI6-F1
#
_cell.length_a   1.000
_cell.length_b   1.000
_cell.length_c   1.000
_cell.angle_alpha   90.00
_cell.angle_beta   90.00
_cell.angle_gamma   90.00
#
_symmetry.space_group_name_H-M   'P 1'
#
loop_
_entity.id
_entity.type
_entity.pdbx_description
1 polymer ?
#
loop_
_entity_poly.entity_id
_entity_poly.type
_entity_poly.pdbx_seq_one_letter_code
_entity_poly.pdbx_strand_id
1 'polypeptide(L)'
;MLTAAFLVSVGVVAFLAVEVGPLIVNDRFRELREPTDPERAALDALREAAGLDVDRVAIVETSGSESVDVAVRGPPRRRVLFVTDYELDELDEDVAIGLLAAESGRVDAYYGEFRAVAVAAVVGLLAAIVTTVVPFGSGFTAVIAV
;
A
#
# COMPACT_ATOMS: atom_id res chain seq x y z
N MET A 1 4.09 -9.14 -32.24
CA MET A 1 3.21 -9.73 -31.19
C MET A 1 3.95 -9.97 -29.90
N LEU A 2 5.12 -10.63 -29.91
CA LEU A 2 5.89 -10.94 -28.69
C LEU A 2 6.31 -9.68 -27.90
N THR A 3 6.79 -8.62 -28.56
CA THR A 3 7.17 -7.36 -27.91
C THR A 3 5.99 -6.67 -27.23
N ALA A 4 4.83 -6.64 -27.88
CA ALA A 4 3.62 -6.04 -27.30
C ALA A 4 3.15 -6.85 -26.08
N ALA A 5 3.15 -8.18 -26.18
CA ALA A 5 2.84 -9.05 -25.04
C ALA A 5 3.82 -8.85 -23.88
N PHE A 6 5.11 -8.70 -24.18
CA PHE A 6 6.13 -8.41 -23.17
C PHE A 6 5.87 -7.08 -22.45
N LEU A 7 5.62 -5.99 -23.19
CA LEU A 7 5.37 -4.68 -22.58
C LEU A 7 4.11 -4.65 -21.71
N VAL A 8 3.03 -5.30 -22.17
CA VAL A 8 1.81 -5.46 -21.38
C VAL A 8 2.11 -6.25 -20.10
N SER A 9 2.83 -7.37 -20.22
CA SER A 9 3.22 -8.17 -19.05
C SER A 9 4.05 -7.37 -18.05
N VAL A 10 5.01 -6.56 -18.51
CA VAL A 10 5.82 -5.71 -17.62
C VAL A 10 4.94 -4.71 -16.87
N GLY A 11 4.02 -4.02 -17.56
CA GLY A 11 3.10 -3.08 -16.93
C GLY A 11 2.20 -3.76 -15.90
N VAL A 12 1.62 -4.92 -16.25
CA VAL A 12 0.77 -5.70 -15.34
C VAL A 12 1.56 -6.19 -14.12
N VAL A 13 2.76 -6.72 -14.31
CA VAL A 13 3.61 -7.19 -13.20
C VAL A 13 4.02 -6.02 -12.30
N ALA A 14 4.40 -4.88 -12.87
CA ALA A 14 4.74 -3.68 -12.09
C ALA A 14 3.56 -3.18 -11.26
N PHE A 15 2.36 -3.13 -11.86
CA PHE A 15 1.12 -2.78 -11.17
C PHE A 15 0.86 -3.74 -10.00
N LEU A 16 0.87 -5.05 -10.26
CA LEU A 16 0.60 -6.07 -9.23
C LEU A 16 1.67 -6.06 -8.13
N ALA A 17 2.93 -5.77 -8.46
CA ALA A 17 4.00 -5.66 -7.48
C ALA A 17 3.76 -4.52 -6.49
N VAL A 18 3.21 -3.39 -6.94
CA VAL A 18 2.88 -2.26 -6.06
C VAL A 18 1.61 -2.52 -5.26
N GLU A 19 0.59 -3.10 -5.89
CA GLU A 19 -0.74 -3.27 -5.28
C GLU A 19 -0.78 -4.44 -4.29
N VAL A 20 -0.12 -5.55 -4.63
CA VAL A 20 -0.17 -6.81 -3.88
C VAL A 20 1.13 -7.08 -3.12
N GLY A 21 2.27 -6.57 -3.62
CA GLY A 21 3.57 -6.78 -3.00
C GLY A 21 3.61 -6.43 -1.50
N PRO A 22 3.08 -5.28 -1.06
CA PRO A 22 3.06 -4.93 0.36
C PRO A 22 2.28 -5.93 1.24
N LEU A 23 1.19 -6.51 0.72
CA LEU A 23 0.47 -7.57 1.45
C LEU A 23 1.34 -8.80 1.62
N ILE A 24 1.98 -9.26 0.53
CA ILE A 24 2.85 -10.44 0.55
C ILE A 24 4.05 -10.19 1.48
N VAL A 25 4.62 -8.98 1.45
CA VAL A 25 5.77 -8.64 2.29
C VAL A 25 5.39 -8.66 3.77
N ASN A 26 4.26 -8.06 4.15
CA ASN A 26 3.81 -8.10 5.54
C ASN A 26 3.48 -9.53 5.98
N ASP A 27 2.75 -10.30 5.17
CA ASP A 27 2.39 -11.70 5.46
C ASP A 27 3.61 -12.61 5.63
N ARG A 28 4.71 -12.36 4.91
CA ARG A 28 5.87 -13.26 4.86
C ARG A 28 7.04 -12.85 5.73
N PHE A 29 7.19 -11.56 6.02
CA PHE A 29 8.36 -11.03 6.71
C PHE A 29 8.03 -10.33 8.02
N ARG A 30 6.75 -10.22 8.39
CA ARG A 30 6.35 -9.70 9.70
C ARG A 30 5.55 -10.75 10.45
N GLU A 31 5.66 -10.72 11.78
CA GLU A 31 4.82 -11.51 12.67
C GLU A 31 3.47 -10.81 12.77
N LEU A 32 2.42 -11.49 12.32
CA LEU A 32 1.06 -10.95 12.29
C LEU A 32 0.17 -11.76 13.21
N ARG A 33 -0.64 -11.06 14.00
CA ARG A 33 -1.72 -11.66 14.76
C ARG A 33 -3.05 -10.96 14.48
N GLU A 34 -4.14 -11.68 14.73
CA GLU A 34 -5.46 -11.05 14.77
C GLU A 34 -5.63 -10.25 16.07
N PRO A 35 -6.39 -9.13 16.03
CA PRO A 35 -6.76 -8.41 17.23
C PRO A 35 -7.65 -9.27 18.13
N THR A 36 -7.38 -9.20 19.42
CA THR A 36 -8.27 -9.74 20.47
C THR A 36 -9.59 -8.98 20.49
N ASP A 37 -10.63 -9.53 21.13
CA ASP A 37 -11.95 -8.88 21.16
C ASP A 37 -11.93 -7.45 21.75
N PRO A 38 -11.21 -7.17 22.86
CA PRO A 38 -11.09 -5.81 23.39
C PRO A 38 -10.36 -4.86 22.45
N GLU A 39 -9.24 -5.28 21.86
CA GLU A 39 -8.47 -4.48 20.89
C GLU A 39 -9.30 -4.19 19.64
N ARG A 40 -10.06 -5.19 19.18
CA ARG A 40 -10.95 -5.04 18.03
C ARG A 40 -12.00 -3.97 18.29
N ALA A 41 -12.65 -3.99 19.46
CA ALA A 41 -13.62 -2.98 19.83
C ALA A 41 -13.02 -1.58 19.95
N ALA A 42 -11.81 -1.46 20.51
CA ALA A 42 -11.08 -0.18 20.56
C ALA A 42 -10.74 0.32 19.14
N LEU A 43 -10.22 -0.55 18.29
CA LEU A 43 -9.91 -0.26 16.89
C LEU A 43 -11.14 0.07 16.05
N ASP A 44 -12.29 -0.55 16.32
CA ASP A 44 -13.57 -0.21 15.69
C ASP A 44 -13.96 1.25 16.02
N ALA A 45 -13.88 1.64 17.30
CA ALA A 45 -14.18 3.01 17.72
C ALA A 45 -13.22 4.04 17.12
N LEU A 46 -11.91 3.76 17.10
CA LEU A 46 -10.91 4.65 16.49
C LEU A 46 -11.11 4.79 14.97
N ARG A 47 -11.40 3.68 14.28
CA ARG A 47 -11.70 3.72 12.84
C ARG A 47 -12.96 4.48 12.53
N GLU A 48 -14.02 4.31 13.32
CA GLU A 48 -15.25 5.08 13.17
C GLU A 48 -14.99 6.58 13.34
N ALA A 49 -14.24 6.97 14.39
CA ALA A 49 -13.85 8.36 14.62
C ALA A 49 -12.98 8.94 13.50
N ALA A 50 -12.09 8.12 12.93
CA ALA A 50 -11.22 8.49 11.82
C ALA A 50 -11.88 8.42 10.43
N GLY A 51 -13.10 7.87 10.34
CA GLY A 51 -13.78 7.62 9.07
C GLY A 51 -13.08 6.58 8.19
N LEU A 52 -12.40 5.58 8.78
CA LEU A 52 -11.68 4.54 8.04
C LEU A 52 -12.54 3.28 7.85
N ASP A 53 -13.08 3.10 6.64
CA ASP A 53 -13.92 1.95 6.27
C ASP A 53 -13.08 0.77 5.75
N VAL A 54 -12.45 0.03 6.68
CA VAL A 54 -11.68 -1.19 6.38
C VAL A 54 -12.05 -2.30 7.36
N ASP A 55 -12.59 -3.41 6.84
CA ASP A 55 -13.09 -4.52 7.67
C ASP A 55 -11.99 -5.36 8.33
N ARG A 56 -10.84 -5.52 7.65
CA ARG A 56 -9.79 -6.45 8.08
C ARG A 56 -8.67 -5.70 8.76
N VAL A 57 -8.30 -6.15 9.95
CA VAL A 57 -7.18 -5.62 10.72
C VAL A 57 -6.21 -6.74 11.08
N ALA A 58 -4.93 -6.46 10.93
CA ALA A 58 -3.84 -7.32 11.37
C ALA A 58 -2.90 -6.51 12.26
N ILE A 59 -2.58 -7.06 13.44
CA ILE A 59 -1.61 -6.46 14.34
C ILE A 59 -0.24 -7.00 13.96
N VAL A 60 0.69 -6.09 13.70
CA VAL A 60 2.11 -6.36 13.49
C VAL A 60 2.78 -6.43 14.85
N GLU A 61 3.30 -7.60 15.21
CA GLU A 61 4.05 -7.75 16.45
C GLU A 61 5.43 -7.12 16.27
N THR A 62 5.73 -6.15 17.13
CA THR A 62 6.99 -5.44 17.10
C THR A 62 7.80 -5.95 18.27
N SER A 63 8.68 -6.92 18.03
CA SER A 63 9.48 -7.64 19.04
C SER A 63 10.48 -6.74 19.80
N GLY A 64 9.96 -5.78 20.59
CA GLY A 64 10.71 -4.86 21.45
C GLY A 64 11.23 -3.59 20.78
N SER A 65 10.81 -3.26 19.55
CA SER A 65 11.11 -1.95 18.96
C SER A 65 9.89 -1.04 19.01
N GLU A 66 10.06 0.16 19.57
CA GLU A 66 9.05 1.23 19.61
C GLU A 66 8.83 1.74 18.18
N SER A 67 8.00 1.04 17.41
CA SER A 67 7.70 1.40 16.02
C SER A 67 6.21 1.61 15.84
N VAL A 68 5.85 2.76 15.30
CA VAL A 68 4.48 3.12 14.95
C VAL A 68 4.34 2.99 13.43
N ASP A 69 3.49 2.07 12.98
CA ASP A 69 3.21 1.87 11.55
C ASP A 69 1.72 1.58 11.35
N VAL A 70 1.01 2.59 10.82
CA VAL A 70 -0.36 2.48 10.33
C VAL A 70 -0.33 2.49 8.82
N ALA A 71 -0.80 1.41 8.21
CA ALA A 71 -0.97 1.38 6.77
C ALA A 71 -2.10 0.46 6.33
N VAL A 72 -2.91 0.94 5.39
CA VAL A 72 -3.88 0.13 4.68
C VAL A 72 -3.24 -0.36 3.39
N ARG A 73 -3.18 -1.68 3.24
CA ARG A 73 -2.56 -2.33 2.08
C ARG A 73 -3.54 -3.25 1.38
N GLY A 74 -3.31 -3.43 0.09
CA GLY A 74 -4.04 -4.39 -0.73
C GLY A 74 -5.03 -3.74 -1.71
N PRO A 75 -5.50 -4.53 -2.68
CA PRO A 75 -6.39 -4.05 -3.72
C PRO A 75 -7.77 -3.66 -3.19
N PRO A 76 -8.53 -2.85 -3.95
CA PRO A 76 -9.91 -2.53 -3.63
C PRO A 76 -10.71 -3.77 -3.22
N ARG A 77 -11.52 -3.66 -2.16
CA ARG A 77 -12.33 -4.74 -1.55
C ARG A 77 -11.55 -5.85 -0.83
N ARG A 78 -10.22 -5.83 -0.81
CA ARG A 78 -9.38 -6.74 -0.01
C ARG A 78 -8.28 -5.99 0.74
N ARG A 79 -8.61 -4.77 1.15
CA ARG A 79 -7.75 -3.92 1.98
C ARG A 79 -7.64 -4.52 3.38
N VAL A 80 -6.44 -4.46 3.95
CA VAL A 80 -6.13 -4.86 5.32
C VAL A 80 -5.42 -3.69 5.97
N LEU A 81 -5.92 -3.28 7.13
CA LEU A 81 -5.27 -2.33 8.01
C LEU A 81 -4.19 -3.07 8.81
N PHE A 82 -2.95 -2.64 8.68
CA PHE A 82 -1.84 -3.07 9.51
C PHE A 82 -1.59 -2.00 10.56
N VAL A 83 -1.55 -2.41 11.82
CA VAL A 83 -1.27 -1.56 12.99
C VAL A 83 -0.21 -2.27 13.82
N THR A 84 0.76 -1.56 14.37
CA THR A 84 1.73 -2.18 15.29
C THR A 84 1.13 -2.33 16.69
N ASP A 85 1.56 -3.36 17.41
CA ASP A 85 1.16 -3.57 18.82
C ASP A 85 1.47 -2.37 19.73
N TYR A 86 2.65 -1.75 19.57
CA TYR A 86 3.07 -0.56 20.30
C TYR A 86 2.06 0.60 20.22
N GLU A 87 1.40 0.76 19.07
CA GLU A 87 0.42 1.83 18.87
C GLU A 87 -0.84 1.66 19.72
N LEU A 88 -1.22 0.40 19.98
CA LEU A 88 -2.40 0.09 20.78
C LEU A 88 -2.15 0.28 22.28
N ASP A 89 -0.91 0.00 22.71
CA ASP A 89 -0.56 -0.06 24.13
C ASP A 89 -0.04 1.27 24.67
N GLU A 90 0.65 2.08 23.85
CA GLU A 90 1.39 3.25 24.33
C GLU A 90 1.01 4.59 23.68
N LEU A 91 0.27 4.58 22.56
CA LEU A 91 -0.03 5.82 21.84
C LEU A 91 -1.26 6.54 22.41
N ASP A 92 -1.19 7.87 22.48
CA ASP A 92 -2.33 8.70 22.84
C ASP A 92 -3.48 8.53 21.82
N GLU A 93 -4.72 8.44 22.31
CA GLU A 93 -5.93 8.21 21.51
C GLU A 93 -6.07 9.23 20.36
N ASP A 94 -5.85 10.52 20.65
CA ASP A 94 -5.93 11.60 19.66
C ASP A 94 -4.89 11.43 18.53
N VAL A 95 -3.71 10.91 18.85
CA VAL A 95 -2.64 10.67 17.87
C VAL A 95 -3.00 9.47 17.00
N ALA A 96 -3.55 8.40 17.60
CA ALA A 96 -3.99 7.21 16.88
C ALA A 96 -5.12 7.55 15.89
N ILE A 97 -6.11 8.35 16.33
CA ILE A 97 -7.16 8.89 15.46
C ILE A 97 -6.55 9.70 14.31
N GLY A 98 -5.57 10.56 14.60
CA GLY A 98 -4.88 11.36 13.58
C GLY A 98 -4.18 10.51 12.51
N LEU A 99 -3.49 9.43 12.91
CA LEU A 99 -2.81 8.51 11.99
C LEU A 99 -3.82 7.74 11.13
N LEU A 100 -4.88 7.21 11.74
CA LEU A 100 -5.95 6.51 11.02
C LEU A 100 -6.70 7.44 10.07
N ALA A 101 -6.94 8.69 10.45
CA ALA A 101 -7.60 9.69 9.59
C ALA A 101 -6.73 10.06 8.39
N ALA A 102 -5.41 10.17 8.60
CA ALA A 102 -4.47 10.36 7.49
C ALA A 102 -4.49 9.19 6.51
N GLU A 103 -4.62 7.95 7.01
CA GLU A 103 -4.73 6.77 6.17
C GLU A 103 -6.09 6.66 5.47
N SER A 104 -7.19 7.03 6.14
CA SER A 104 -8.52 7.16 5.52
C SER A 104 -8.46 8.12 4.32
N GLY A 105 -7.81 9.28 4.48
CA GLY A 105 -7.60 10.21 3.37
C GLY A 105 -6.84 9.59 2.18
N ARG A 106 -5.85 8.72 2.41
CA ARG A 106 -5.12 8.03 1.31
C ARG A 106 -6.00 6.97 0.64
N VAL A 107 -6.79 6.26 1.42
CA VAL A 107 -7.73 5.22 1.00
C VAL A 107 -8.83 5.81 0.12
N ASP A 108 -9.39 6.95 0.51
CA ASP A 108 -10.40 7.70 -0.22
C ASP A 108 -9.85 8.37 -1.48
N ALA A 109 -8.61 8.83 -1.42
CA ALA A 109 -7.92 9.40 -2.57
C ALA A 109 -7.43 8.35 -3.59
N TYR A 110 -7.67 7.05 -3.37
CA TYR A 110 -7.16 5.95 -4.19
C TYR A 110 -5.64 6.04 -4.41
N TYR A 111 -4.90 6.45 -3.36
CA TYR A 111 -3.47 6.73 -3.48
C TYR A 111 -2.67 5.48 -3.86
N GLY A 112 -3.03 4.31 -3.32
CA GLY A 112 -2.38 3.04 -3.64
C GLY A 112 -2.54 2.68 -5.12
N GLU A 113 -3.76 2.75 -5.62
CA GLU A 113 -4.11 2.45 -7.00
C GLU A 113 -3.44 3.43 -7.96
N PHE A 114 -3.50 4.73 -7.66
CA PHE A 114 -2.83 5.77 -8.43
C PHE A 114 -1.33 5.51 -8.51
N ARG A 115 -0.70 5.19 -7.37
CA ARG A 115 0.73 4.86 -7.31
C ARG A 115 1.04 3.63 -8.14
N ALA A 116 0.22 2.58 -8.09
CA ALA A 116 0.42 1.36 -8.87
C ALA A 116 0.34 1.65 -10.39
N VAL A 117 -0.64 2.46 -10.82
CA VAL A 117 -0.77 2.89 -12.23
C VAL A 117 0.44 3.74 -12.65
N ALA A 118 0.83 4.71 -11.83
CA ALA A 118 1.98 5.58 -12.12
C ALA A 118 3.27 4.78 -12.28
N VAL A 119 3.55 3.84 -11.35
CA VAL A 119 4.71 2.96 -11.43
C VAL A 119 4.65 2.07 -12.67
N ALA A 120 3.49 1.47 -12.96
CA ALA A 120 3.32 0.63 -14.15
C ALA A 120 3.55 1.42 -15.45
N ALA A 121 3.10 2.68 -15.50
CA ALA A 121 3.31 3.57 -16.64
C ALA A 121 4.80 3.89 -16.83
N VAL A 122 5.50 4.29 -15.77
CA VAL A 122 6.94 4.61 -15.81
C VAL A 122 7.76 3.37 -16.19
N VAL A 123 7.53 2.24 -15.53
CA VAL A 123 8.27 0.99 -15.80
C VAL A 123 7.97 0.46 -17.21
N GLY A 124 6.71 0.55 -17.65
CA GLY A 124 6.31 0.19 -19.01
C GLY A 124 6.99 1.07 -20.07
N LEU A 125 7.08 2.38 -19.83
CA LEU A 125 7.80 3.32 -20.71
C LEU A 125 9.29 2.98 -20.78
N LEU A 126 9.93 2.71 -19.64
CA LEU A 126 11.32 2.29 -19.60
C LEU A 126 11.55 0.98 -20.39
N ALA A 127 10.65 0.00 -20.25
CA ALA A 127 10.71 -1.24 -21.02
C ALA A 127 10.52 -0.99 -22.53
N ALA A 128 9.63 -0.07 -22.91
CA ALA A 128 9.43 0.32 -24.31
C ALA A 128 10.68 0.98 -24.92
N ILE A 129 11.41 1.78 -24.13
CA ILE A 129 12.68 2.37 -24.52
C ILE A 129 13.74 1.28 -24.72
N VAL A 130 13.90 0.37 -23.75
CA VAL A 130 14.91 -0.71 -23.79
C VAL A 130 14.64 -1.66 -24.97
N THR A 131 13.38 -1.93 -25.27
CA THR A 131 12.98 -2.76 -26.40
C THR A 131 12.98 -2.03 -27.75
N THR A 132 13.43 -0.76 -27.78
CA THR A 132 13.53 0.10 -28.98
C THR A 132 12.19 0.43 -29.66
N VAL A 133 11.08 0.13 -29.00
CA VAL A 133 9.73 0.50 -29.46
C VAL A 133 9.53 2.01 -29.37
N VAL A 134 10.10 2.63 -28.33
CA VAL A 134 10.14 4.09 -28.16
C VAL A 134 11.58 4.57 -28.34
N PRO A 135 11.84 5.56 -29.22
CA PRO A 135 13.17 6.14 -29.34
C PRO A 135 13.65 6.72 -28.00
N PHE A 136 14.94 6.48 -27.68
CA PHE A 136 15.51 6.87 -26.39
C PHE A 136 15.32 8.36 -26.06
N GLY A 137 15.56 9.26 -27.03
CA GLY A 137 15.42 10.71 -26.81
C GLY A 137 14.01 11.13 -26.40
N SER A 138 12.99 10.70 -27.16
CA SER A 138 11.59 10.98 -26.84
C SER A 138 11.13 10.31 -25.56
N GLY A 139 11.56 9.06 -25.32
CA GLY A 139 11.19 8.32 -24.12
C GLY A 139 11.80 8.91 -22.85
N PHE A 140 13.07 9.28 -22.88
CA PHE A 140 13.77 9.89 -21.75
C PHE A 140 13.22 11.29 -21.42
N THR A 141 12.88 12.07 -22.46
CA THR A 141 12.21 13.38 -22.28
C THR A 141 10.85 13.22 -21.60
N ALA A 142 10.07 12.20 -21.98
CA ALA A 142 8.79 11.92 -21.36
C ALA A 142 8.91 11.50 -19.89
N VAL A 143 9.97 10.77 -19.50
CA VAL A 143 10.24 10.43 -18.09
C VAL A 143 10.60 11.66 -17.26
N ILE A 144 11.40 12.60 -17.80
CA ILE A 144 11.79 13.83 -17.08
C ILE A 144 10.61 14.78 -16.87
N ALA A 145 9.65 14.78 -17.79
CA ALA A 145 8.51 15.70 -17.75
C ALA A 145 7.42 15.33 -16.74
N VAL A 146 7.51 14.14 -16.13
CA VAL A 146 6.58 13.59 -15.13
C VAL A 146 7.17 13.75 -13.74
#